data_AF-A0A938M6R3-F1
#
_entry.id   AF-A0A938M6R3-F1
#
_cell.length_a   1.000
_cell.length_b   1.000
_cell.length_c   1.000
_cell.angle_alpha   90.00
_cell.angle_beta   90.00
_cell.angle_gamma   90.00
#
_symmetry.space_group_name_H-M   'P 1'
#
loop_
_entity.id
_entity.type
_entity.pdbx_description
1 polymer ?
#
loop_
_entity_poly.entity_id
_entity_poly.type
_entity_poly.pdbx_seq_one_letter_code
_entity_poly.pdbx_strand_id
1 'polypeptide(L)'
;MAQPPTTNHRPPRLQMTPRAVVIGSMVAFSAVVAAVVFLPTFEDRLEPSATHRVRTTAEDEGRRLYIANGCQYCHSQYVRPQDWDYGQDRVAQAGDYVSDTPPLLGSERQGPDLSQEGGLRSDDWHRAHFANPRFTRPDSIMPPFAFLTEAQTQKLTAYVQSLGGTDADARVARQRAWQQKALDAYRAGPAANMAWLHSHVPTGWMQLPNPYPATEAALKRGEAIYLHFCIGCHGPVGDGQGPAARLLDPPPFNFTFLRRWNGPIGGMIYHQVMNGITGTSMPAFKTELESEKIWDVSNYIAEYFVSGADADRGPRGIPASFEPPRPDEPTPKEK
;
A
#
# COMPACT_ATOMS: atom_id res chain seq x y z
N MET A 1 -64.36 -11.76 -73.46
CA MET A 1 -63.03 -11.96 -72.86
C MET A 1 -63.17 -11.80 -71.36
N ALA A 2 -63.18 -12.89 -70.59
CA ALA A 2 -63.28 -12.86 -69.13
C ALA A 2 -61.87 -12.90 -68.54
N GLN A 3 -61.52 -11.95 -67.66
CA GLN A 3 -60.26 -11.95 -66.92
C GLN A 3 -60.29 -13.06 -65.84
N PRO A 4 -59.17 -13.77 -65.59
CA PRO A 4 -59.11 -14.77 -64.53
C PRO A 4 -59.08 -14.09 -63.14
N PRO A 5 -59.59 -14.76 -62.09
CA PRO A 5 -59.68 -14.18 -60.76
C PRO A 5 -58.29 -13.99 -60.14
N THR A 6 -58.05 -12.80 -59.61
CA THR A 6 -56.84 -12.44 -58.87
C THR A 6 -56.74 -13.26 -57.59
N THR A 7 -55.64 -14.00 -57.42
CA THR A 7 -55.34 -14.73 -56.20
C THR A 7 -55.12 -13.76 -55.04
N ASN A 8 -55.99 -13.87 -54.04
CA ASN A 8 -56.01 -13.00 -52.88
C ASN A 8 -54.88 -13.41 -51.91
N HIS A 9 -53.68 -12.84 -52.09
CA HIS A 9 -52.59 -13.01 -51.13
C HIS A 9 -52.93 -12.24 -49.84
N ARG A 10 -53.50 -12.94 -48.85
CA ARG A 10 -53.61 -12.39 -47.50
C ARG A 10 -52.21 -12.09 -46.96
N PRO A 11 -51.92 -10.87 -46.48
CA PRO A 11 -50.66 -10.59 -45.83
C PRO A 11 -50.49 -11.54 -44.63
N PRO A 12 -49.26 -12.06 -44.38
CA PRO A 12 -49.04 -13.00 -43.30
C PRO A 12 -49.50 -12.36 -41.98
N ARG A 13 -50.34 -13.07 -41.23
CA ARG A 13 -50.73 -12.65 -39.88
C ARG A 13 -49.44 -12.44 -39.09
N LEU A 14 -49.20 -11.21 -38.62
CA LEU A 14 -48.16 -10.94 -37.64
C LEU A 14 -48.43 -11.84 -36.43
N GLN A 15 -47.58 -12.85 -36.26
CA GLN A 15 -47.74 -13.89 -35.23
C GLN A 15 -47.55 -13.34 -33.81
N MET A 16 -47.01 -12.12 -33.67
CA MET A 16 -46.80 -11.45 -32.40
C MET A 16 -47.65 -10.18 -32.30
N THR A 17 -48.66 -10.22 -31.43
CA THR A 17 -49.43 -9.02 -31.07
C THR A 17 -48.64 -8.20 -30.04
N PRO A 18 -48.84 -6.87 -29.94
CA PRO A 18 -48.18 -6.05 -28.92
C PRO A 18 -48.39 -6.56 -27.48
N ARG A 19 -49.57 -7.14 -27.20
CA ARG A 19 -49.87 -7.79 -25.91
C ARG A 19 -49.00 -9.03 -25.68
N ALA A 20 -48.82 -9.87 -26.69
CA ALA A 20 -47.97 -11.06 -26.60
C ALA A 20 -46.49 -10.67 -26.37
N VAL A 21 -46.02 -9.58 -27.00
CA VAL A 21 -44.67 -9.06 -26.78
C VAL A 21 -44.51 -8.57 -25.33
N VAL A 22 -45.42 -7.73 -24.82
CA VAL A 22 -45.33 -7.21 -23.45
C VAL A 22 -45.38 -8.33 -22.41
N ILE A 23 -46.35 -9.25 -22.54
CA ILE A 23 -46.49 -10.37 -21.59
C ILE A 23 -45.28 -11.29 -21.68
N GLY A 24 -44.84 -11.64 -22.89
CA GLY A 24 -43.66 -12.48 -23.09
C GLY A 24 -42.39 -11.85 -22.51
N SER A 25 -42.17 -10.55 -22.73
CA SER A 25 -41.04 -9.81 -22.15
C SER A 25 -41.10 -9.75 -20.63
N MET A 26 -42.28 -9.53 -20.04
CA MET A 26 -42.42 -9.54 -18.57
C MET A 26 -42.18 -10.93 -17.98
N VAL A 27 -42.68 -12.00 -18.61
CA VAL A 27 -42.43 -13.38 -18.18
C VAL A 27 -40.95 -13.72 -18.28
N ALA A 28 -40.31 -13.41 -19.42
CA ALA A 28 -38.88 -13.64 -19.61
C ALA A 28 -38.04 -12.87 -18.59
N PHE A 29 -38.34 -11.58 -18.38
CA PHE A 29 -37.68 -10.75 -17.38
C PHE A 29 -37.85 -11.33 -15.96
N SER A 30 -39.08 -11.71 -15.60
CA SER A 30 -39.38 -12.27 -14.28
C SER A 30 -38.69 -13.61 -14.05
N ALA A 31 -38.60 -14.46 -15.07
CA ALA A 31 -37.88 -15.72 -15.02
C ALA A 31 -36.37 -15.50 -14.83
N VAL A 32 -35.78 -14.54 -15.55
CA VAL A 32 -34.36 -14.17 -15.39
C VAL A 32 -34.10 -13.61 -13.99
N VAL A 33 -34.95 -12.71 -13.48
CA VAL A 33 -34.82 -12.16 -12.12
C VAL A 33 -34.99 -13.26 -11.07
N ALA A 34 -35.97 -14.15 -11.22
CA ALA A 34 -36.15 -15.31 -10.34
C ALA A 34 -34.91 -16.19 -10.31
N ALA A 35 -34.34 -16.50 -11.48
CA ALA A 35 -33.19 -17.38 -11.59
C ALA A 35 -31.88 -16.75 -11.09
N VAL A 36 -31.66 -15.47 -11.37
CA VAL A 36 -30.37 -14.78 -11.10
C VAL A 36 -30.35 -14.08 -9.74
N VAL A 37 -31.49 -13.59 -9.24
CA VAL A 37 -31.55 -12.83 -7.99
C VAL A 37 -32.15 -13.65 -6.87
N PHE A 38 -33.32 -14.25 -7.09
CA PHE A 38 -34.04 -14.92 -5.99
C PHE A 38 -33.47 -16.30 -5.66
N LEU A 39 -33.20 -17.15 -6.66
CA LEU A 39 -32.68 -18.50 -6.40
C LEU A 39 -31.37 -18.49 -5.58
N PRO A 40 -30.34 -17.67 -5.90
CA PRO A 40 -29.10 -17.65 -5.12
C PRO A 40 -29.29 -17.25 -3.65
N THR A 41 -30.23 -16.34 -3.35
CA THR A 41 -30.47 -15.89 -1.96
C THR A 41 -30.97 -17.00 -1.03
N PHE A 42 -31.49 -18.11 -1.58
CA PHE A 42 -31.89 -19.29 -0.79
C PHE A 42 -30.74 -20.28 -0.57
N GLU A 43 -29.66 -20.19 -1.37
CA GLU A 43 -28.48 -21.05 -1.28
C GLU A 43 -27.30 -20.41 -0.54
N ASP A 44 -27.42 -19.15 -0.10
CA ASP A 44 -26.37 -18.38 0.57
C ASP A 44 -25.95 -19.01 1.92
N ARG A 45 -25.06 -19.98 1.83
CA ARG A 45 -24.18 -20.44 2.92
C ARG A 45 -22.80 -19.87 2.65
N LEU A 46 -22.67 -18.56 2.76
CA LEU A 46 -21.36 -17.93 2.77
C LEU A 46 -20.66 -18.33 4.09
N GLU A 47 -19.74 -19.28 3.98
CA GLU A 47 -18.89 -19.64 5.11
C GLU A 47 -17.85 -18.54 5.35
N PRO A 48 -17.59 -18.14 6.60
CA PRO A 48 -16.53 -17.21 6.93
C PRO A 48 -15.16 -17.69 6.42
N SER A 49 -14.32 -16.78 5.96
CA SER A 49 -12.94 -17.12 5.61
C SER A 49 -12.10 -17.38 6.87
N ALA A 50 -10.92 -17.97 6.70
CA ALA A 50 -10.01 -18.26 7.81
C ALA A 50 -9.55 -17.00 8.59
N THR A 51 -9.58 -15.84 7.95
CA THR A 51 -9.20 -14.55 8.57
C THR A 51 -10.40 -13.71 9.00
N HIS A 52 -11.62 -14.22 8.75
CA HIS A 52 -12.83 -13.50 9.07
C HIS A 52 -12.94 -13.27 10.57
N ARG A 53 -13.31 -12.04 10.94
CA ARG A 53 -13.68 -11.67 12.30
C ARG A 53 -14.79 -10.64 12.27
N VAL A 54 -15.51 -10.56 13.39
CA VAL A 54 -16.53 -9.54 13.60
C VAL A 54 -15.87 -8.22 13.96
N ARG A 55 -16.36 -7.14 13.35
CA ARG A 55 -15.91 -5.77 13.65
C ARG A 55 -16.39 -5.30 15.02
N THR A 56 -15.59 -4.46 15.66
CA THR A 56 -15.97 -3.76 16.88
C THR A 56 -16.90 -2.57 16.57
N THR A 57 -17.57 -2.03 17.58
CA THR A 57 -18.42 -0.82 17.40
C THR A 57 -17.65 0.37 16.84
N ALA A 58 -16.39 0.56 17.25
CA ALA A 58 -15.56 1.64 16.72
C ALA A 58 -15.20 1.44 15.24
N GLU A 59 -14.93 0.20 14.83
CA GLU A 59 -14.68 -0.16 13.45
C GLU A 59 -15.94 -0.01 12.58
N ASP A 60 -17.12 -0.32 13.12
CA ASP A 60 -18.41 -0.10 12.43
C ASP A 60 -18.70 1.38 12.20
N GLU A 61 -18.44 2.22 13.19
CA GLU A 61 -18.55 3.66 13.06
C GLU A 61 -17.50 4.20 12.07
N GLY A 62 -16.28 3.66 12.09
CA GLY A 62 -15.25 3.95 11.10
C GLY A 62 -15.64 3.57 9.68
N ARG A 63 -16.29 2.41 9.50
CA ARG A 63 -16.83 1.95 8.21
C ARG A 63 -17.93 2.88 7.71
N ARG A 64 -18.81 3.36 8.59
CA ARG A 64 -19.83 4.36 8.23
C ARG A 64 -19.17 5.66 7.77
N LEU A 65 -18.10 6.11 8.42
CA LEU A 65 -17.32 7.27 7.97
C LEU A 65 -16.68 7.02 6.60
N TYR A 66 -16.09 5.84 6.39
CA TYR A 66 -15.50 5.46 5.10
C TYR A 66 -16.50 5.54 3.95
N ILE A 67 -17.72 5.02 4.16
CA ILE A 67 -18.81 5.07 3.17
C ILE A 67 -19.31 6.51 2.99
N ALA A 68 -19.60 7.21 4.09
CA ALA A 68 -20.19 8.54 4.07
C ALA A 68 -19.31 9.58 3.36
N ASN A 69 -17.99 9.38 3.38
CA ASN A 69 -17.04 10.24 2.68
C ASN A 69 -16.58 9.68 1.32
N GLY A 70 -17.20 8.59 0.83
CA GLY A 70 -16.98 8.10 -0.52
C GLY A 70 -15.62 7.44 -0.75
N CYS A 71 -14.92 6.97 0.29
CA CYS A 71 -13.59 6.35 0.13
C CYS A 71 -13.63 5.14 -0.82
N GLN A 72 -14.73 4.40 -0.83
CA GLN A 72 -14.99 3.25 -1.72
C GLN A 72 -15.01 3.58 -3.21
N TYR A 73 -15.15 4.86 -3.59
CA TYR A 73 -15.12 5.28 -4.99
C TYR A 73 -13.69 5.32 -5.53
N CYS A 74 -12.69 5.45 -4.66
CA CYS A 74 -11.28 5.49 -5.05
C CYS A 74 -10.49 4.25 -4.62
N HIS A 75 -10.90 3.63 -3.51
CA HIS A 75 -10.20 2.51 -2.89
C HIS A 75 -11.05 1.25 -2.95
N SER A 76 -10.54 0.25 -3.66
CA SER A 76 -11.11 -1.11 -3.65
C SER A 76 -10.80 -1.80 -2.33
N GLN A 77 -11.65 -2.75 -1.96
CA GLN A 77 -11.36 -3.72 -0.90
C GLN A 77 -11.55 -5.12 -1.45
N TYR A 78 -10.98 -5.39 -2.63
CA TYR A 78 -11.12 -6.65 -3.34
C TYR A 78 -9.86 -6.93 -4.17
N VAL A 79 -9.05 -7.87 -3.68
CA VAL A 79 -7.88 -8.37 -4.42
C VAL A 79 -8.32 -9.43 -5.40
N ARG A 80 -8.17 -9.10 -6.69
CA ARG A 80 -8.43 -10.01 -7.81
C ARG A 80 -7.32 -11.06 -7.93
N PRO A 81 -7.60 -12.24 -8.49
CA PRO A 81 -6.57 -13.25 -8.79
C PRO A 81 -5.41 -12.75 -9.65
N GLN A 82 -5.57 -11.68 -10.41
CA GLN A 82 -4.51 -11.09 -11.24
C GLN A 82 -3.72 -9.98 -10.52
N ASP A 83 -4.22 -9.50 -9.38
CA ASP A 83 -3.65 -8.36 -8.66
C ASP A 83 -2.81 -8.74 -7.44
N TRP A 84 -2.75 -10.04 -7.09
CA TRP A 84 -2.12 -10.49 -5.84
C TRP A 84 -0.64 -10.12 -5.74
N ASP A 85 0.06 -9.95 -6.86
CA ASP A 85 1.49 -9.59 -6.90
C ASP A 85 1.77 -8.08 -6.73
N TYR A 86 0.73 -7.23 -6.56
CA TYR A 86 0.91 -5.79 -6.26
C TYR A 86 1.05 -5.51 -4.75
N GLY A 87 1.70 -6.42 -4.01
CA GLY A 87 1.97 -6.28 -2.58
C GLY A 87 0.85 -6.76 -1.64
N GLN A 88 -0.05 -7.63 -2.13
CA GLN A 88 -1.12 -8.23 -1.35
C GLN A 88 -0.75 -9.66 -0.96
N ASP A 89 -1.06 -10.09 0.27
CA ASP A 89 -0.64 -11.42 0.74
C ASP A 89 -1.52 -12.55 0.16
N ARG A 90 -2.80 -12.25 -0.14
CA ARG A 90 -3.73 -13.23 -0.71
C ARG A 90 -4.82 -12.62 -1.58
N VAL A 91 -5.49 -13.48 -2.35
CA VAL A 91 -6.71 -13.15 -3.12
C VAL A 91 -7.91 -13.07 -2.17
N ALA A 92 -8.85 -12.17 -2.49
CA ALA A 92 -10.10 -12.03 -1.74
C ALA A 92 -10.99 -13.28 -1.88
N GLN A 93 -11.64 -13.65 -0.78
CA GLN A 93 -12.55 -14.79 -0.70
C GLN A 93 -13.96 -14.30 -0.33
N ALA A 94 -15.00 -14.98 -0.79
CA ALA A 94 -16.38 -14.57 -0.50
C ALA A 94 -16.67 -14.48 1.02
N GLY A 95 -16.07 -15.38 1.80
CA GLY A 95 -16.16 -15.40 3.26
C GLY A 95 -15.53 -14.21 3.97
N ASP A 96 -14.73 -13.37 3.29
CA ASP A 96 -14.18 -12.13 3.86
C ASP A 96 -15.28 -11.11 4.14
N TYR A 97 -16.37 -11.16 3.35
CA TYR A 97 -17.45 -10.17 3.34
C TYR A 97 -18.74 -10.67 4.00
N VAL A 98 -18.72 -11.82 4.69
CA VAL A 98 -19.93 -12.42 5.28
C VAL A 98 -20.62 -11.51 6.31
N SER A 99 -19.87 -10.60 6.96
CA SER A 99 -20.40 -9.62 7.92
C SER A 99 -20.71 -8.26 7.30
N ASP A 100 -20.57 -8.10 5.98
CA ASP A 100 -20.61 -6.82 5.29
C ASP A 100 -21.88 -6.64 4.44
N THR A 101 -22.74 -5.72 4.85
CA THR A 101 -23.94 -5.33 4.08
C THR A 101 -24.01 -3.81 3.89
N PRO A 102 -23.89 -3.29 2.65
CA PRO A 102 -23.41 -3.97 1.44
C PRO A 102 -21.90 -4.23 1.49
N PRO A 103 -21.35 -5.20 0.75
CA PRO A 103 -19.90 -5.41 0.63
C PRO A 103 -19.22 -4.25 -0.10
N LEU A 104 -18.05 -3.81 0.38
CA LEU A 104 -17.31 -2.65 -0.16
C LEU A 104 -16.21 -3.07 -1.15
N LEU A 105 -16.55 -3.87 -2.14
CA LEU A 105 -15.57 -4.40 -3.12
C LEU A 105 -14.84 -3.27 -3.88
N GLY A 106 -15.47 -2.10 -3.98
CA GLY A 106 -15.00 -0.96 -4.77
C GLY A 106 -15.54 -1.02 -6.20
N SER A 107 -15.67 0.15 -6.82
CA SER A 107 -16.10 0.28 -8.22
C SER A 107 -14.94 0.66 -9.14
N GLU A 108 -13.95 1.37 -8.61
CA GLU A 108 -12.77 1.85 -9.33
C GLU A 108 -11.55 1.85 -8.38
N ARG A 109 -10.35 1.94 -8.96
CA ARG A 109 -9.06 1.95 -8.24
C ARG A 109 -8.22 3.15 -8.66
N GLN A 110 -8.58 4.35 -8.17
CA GLN A 110 -7.72 5.53 -8.27
C GLN A 110 -6.65 5.55 -7.18
N GLY A 111 -6.99 5.07 -5.97
CA GLY A 111 -6.06 4.80 -4.89
C GLY A 111 -5.74 3.30 -4.77
N PRO A 112 -4.81 2.89 -3.89
CA PRO A 112 -4.52 1.48 -3.67
C PRO A 112 -5.72 0.70 -3.12
N ASP A 113 -5.68 -0.63 -3.29
CA ASP A 113 -6.57 -1.54 -2.58
C ASP A 113 -6.26 -1.53 -1.09
N LEU A 114 -7.29 -1.52 -0.26
CA LEU A 114 -7.16 -1.45 1.19
C LEU A 114 -7.56 -2.73 1.91
N SER A 115 -7.99 -3.78 1.21
CA SER A 115 -8.55 -4.99 1.85
C SER A 115 -7.63 -5.69 2.84
N GLN A 116 -6.32 -5.46 2.76
CA GLN A 116 -5.30 -6.01 3.66
C GLN A 116 -4.39 -4.93 4.26
N GLU A 117 -4.80 -3.65 4.24
CA GLU A 117 -3.98 -2.52 4.70
C GLU A 117 -3.62 -2.60 6.18
N GLY A 118 -4.44 -3.26 6.99
CA GLY A 118 -4.30 -3.24 8.44
C GLY A 118 -2.93 -3.73 8.92
N GLY A 119 -2.25 -2.88 9.67
CA GLY A 119 -0.93 -3.10 10.24
C GLY A 119 0.26 -2.91 9.28
N LEU A 120 0.02 -2.66 7.99
CA LEU A 120 1.08 -2.29 7.04
C LEU A 120 1.62 -0.88 7.33
N ARG A 121 0.74 0.00 7.82
CA ARG A 121 1.06 1.35 8.26
C ARG A 121 0.50 1.57 9.67
N SER A 122 1.14 2.45 10.43
CA SER A 122 0.81 2.70 11.84
C SER A 122 -0.39 3.65 11.98
N ASP A 123 -1.00 3.69 13.18
CA ASP A 123 -2.17 4.52 13.47
C ASP A 123 -1.88 6.02 13.27
N ASP A 124 -0.67 6.45 13.63
CA ASP A 124 -0.15 7.81 13.42
C ASP A 124 0.16 8.12 11.94
N TRP A 125 0.64 7.15 11.16
CA TRP A 125 0.75 7.32 9.71
C TRP A 125 -0.62 7.56 9.07
N HIS A 126 -1.64 6.77 9.42
CA HIS A 126 -2.99 6.96 8.90
C HIS A 126 -3.57 8.32 9.31
N ARG A 127 -3.36 8.75 10.56
CA ARG A 127 -3.76 10.10 11.00
C ARG A 127 -3.09 11.19 10.18
N ALA A 128 -1.78 11.08 9.92
CA ALA A 128 -1.06 12.03 9.08
C ALA A 128 -1.57 12.04 7.64
N HIS A 129 -1.83 10.86 7.07
CA HIS A 129 -2.35 10.70 5.72
C HIS A 129 -3.76 11.27 5.58
N PHE A 130 -4.67 11.02 6.52
CA PHE A 130 -6.02 11.59 6.48
C PHE A 130 -6.01 13.10 6.69
N ALA A 131 -5.15 13.64 7.56
CA ALA A 131 -5.03 15.08 7.73
C ALA A 131 -4.63 15.77 6.41
N ASN A 132 -3.61 15.24 5.73
CA ASN A 132 -3.29 15.63 4.37
C ASN A 132 -2.50 14.51 3.67
N PRO A 133 -3.05 13.89 2.61
CA PRO A 133 -2.36 12.79 1.92
C PRO A 133 -0.98 13.16 1.37
N ARG A 134 -0.74 14.45 1.09
CA ARG A 134 0.56 14.97 0.64
C ARG A 134 1.63 14.96 1.72
N PHE A 135 1.28 14.75 2.98
CA PHE A 135 2.24 14.58 4.07
C PHE A 135 2.95 13.23 4.00
N THR A 136 2.29 12.18 3.51
CA THR A 136 2.91 10.84 3.41
C THR A 136 3.18 10.43 1.95
N ARG A 137 2.49 11.06 1.00
CA ARG A 137 2.65 10.89 -0.46
C ARG A 137 2.44 12.24 -1.16
N PRO A 138 3.48 13.07 -1.34
CA PRO A 138 3.42 14.41 -1.96
C PRO A 138 2.61 14.49 -3.26
N ASP A 139 2.69 13.48 -4.13
CA ASP A 139 1.98 13.45 -5.41
C ASP A 139 0.57 12.83 -5.32
N SER A 140 0.06 12.57 -4.12
CA SER A 140 -1.26 11.98 -3.93
C SER A 140 -2.36 12.89 -4.49
N ILE A 141 -3.30 12.28 -5.20
CA ILE A 141 -4.55 12.94 -5.65
C ILE A 141 -5.65 12.89 -4.60
N MET A 142 -5.51 12.05 -3.56
CA MET A 142 -6.53 11.86 -2.52
C MET A 142 -6.84 13.20 -1.82
N PRO A 143 -8.11 13.58 -1.62
CA PRO A 143 -8.46 14.82 -0.93
C PRO A 143 -8.06 14.79 0.56
N PRO A 144 -7.78 15.94 1.19
CA PRO A 144 -7.52 15.99 2.63
C PRO A 144 -8.82 15.84 3.44
N PHE A 145 -8.74 15.13 4.56
CA PHE A 145 -9.83 14.88 5.49
C PHE A 145 -9.64 15.62 6.82
N ALA A 146 -8.91 16.74 6.82
CA ALA A 146 -8.69 17.59 7.99
C ALA A 146 -9.98 18.16 8.63
N PHE A 147 -11.12 18.03 7.96
CA PHE A 147 -12.43 18.40 8.50
C PHE A 147 -12.99 17.37 9.50
N LEU A 148 -12.44 16.15 9.53
CA LEU A 148 -12.80 15.14 10.53
C LEU A 148 -12.20 15.51 11.88
N THR A 149 -13.00 15.35 12.93
CA THR A 149 -12.52 15.46 14.32
C THR A 149 -11.53 14.33 14.63
N GLU A 150 -10.66 14.53 15.62
CA GLU A 150 -9.71 13.48 16.06
C GLU A 150 -10.43 12.16 16.39
N ALA A 151 -11.59 12.22 17.05
CA ALA A 151 -12.39 11.04 17.38
C ALA A 151 -12.93 10.32 16.12
N GLN A 152 -13.30 11.06 15.08
CA GLN A 152 -13.71 10.48 13.80
C GLN A 152 -12.52 9.86 13.06
N THR A 153 -11.39 10.56 13.02
CA THR A 153 -10.15 10.05 12.41
C THR A 153 -9.70 8.76 13.09
N GLN A 154 -9.76 8.68 14.43
CA GLN A 154 -9.44 7.45 15.16
C GLN A 154 -10.35 6.28 14.78
N LYS A 155 -11.66 6.51 14.63
CA LYS A 155 -12.61 5.46 14.21
C LYS A 155 -12.36 5.04 12.76
N LEU A 156 -12.11 5.99 11.86
CA LEU A 156 -11.76 5.70 10.47
C LEU A 156 -10.45 4.89 10.40
N THR A 157 -9.43 5.28 11.15
CA THR A 157 -8.18 4.51 11.30
C THR A 157 -8.45 3.12 11.85
N ALA A 158 -9.29 2.97 12.90
CA ALA A 158 -9.63 1.66 13.44
C ALA A 158 -10.27 0.76 12.38
N TYR A 159 -11.17 1.28 11.55
CA TYR A 159 -11.74 0.53 10.44
C TYR A 159 -10.67 0.13 9.41
N VAL A 160 -9.82 1.05 8.94
CA VAL A 160 -8.75 0.69 7.99
C VAL A 160 -7.78 -0.33 8.59
N GLN A 161 -7.47 -0.21 9.88
CA GLN A 161 -6.64 -1.17 10.61
C GLN A 161 -7.29 -2.55 10.76
N SER A 162 -8.62 -2.65 10.62
CA SER A 162 -9.35 -3.93 10.63
C SER A 162 -9.31 -4.67 9.29
N LEU A 163 -8.95 -3.99 8.20
CA LEU A 163 -8.93 -4.57 6.87
C LEU A 163 -7.78 -5.58 6.73
N GLY A 164 -8.15 -6.84 6.51
CA GLY A 164 -7.26 -8.01 6.55
C GLY A 164 -7.60 -8.96 7.71
N GLY A 165 -8.59 -8.62 8.52
CA GLY A 165 -9.16 -9.53 9.53
C GLY A 165 -8.18 -9.89 10.63
N THR A 166 -8.11 -11.16 11.01
CA THR A 166 -7.22 -11.63 12.08
C THR A 166 -5.73 -11.43 11.76
N ASP A 167 -5.34 -11.48 10.49
CA ASP A 167 -3.96 -11.21 10.07
C ASP A 167 -3.61 -9.73 10.29
N ALA A 168 -4.56 -8.83 9.99
CA ALA A 168 -4.41 -7.41 10.28
C ALA A 168 -4.28 -7.15 11.78
N ASP A 169 -5.09 -7.80 12.62
CA ASP A 169 -5.00 -7.66 14.08
C ASP A 169 -3.62 -8.07 14.60
N ALA A 170 -3.05 -9.16 14.08
CA ALA A 170 -1.72 -9.60 14.45
C ALA A 170 -0.65 -8.57 14.07
N ARG A 171 -0.74 -7.99 12.86
CA ARG A 171 0.18 -6.93 12.41
C ARG A 171 0.02 -5.64 13.22
N VAL A 172 -1.21 -5.22 13.51
CA VAL A 172 -1.51 -4.02 14.33
C VAL A 172 -1.03 -4.20 15.77
N ALA A 173 -1.29 -5.34 16.38
CA ALA A 173 -0.80 -5.65 17.73
C ALA A 173 0.73 -5.60 17.80
N ARG A 174 1.41 -6.15 16.78
CA ARG A 174 2.85 -6.04 16.64
C ARG A 174 3.29 -4.57 16.52
N GLN A 175 2.68 -3.78 15.64
CA GLN A 175 3.02 -2.36 15.48
C GLN A 175 2.91 -1.59 16.81
N ARG A 176 1.81 -1.74 17.54
CA ARG A 176 1.58 -1.08 18.83
C ARG A 176 2.59 -1.50 19.91
N ALA A 177 2.91 -2.80 19.99
CA ALA A 177 3.90 -3.30 20.94
C ALA A 177 5.31 -2.76 20.66
N TRP A 178 5.69 -2.64 19.39
CA TRP A 178 6.98 -2.06 19.00
C TRP A 178 6.99 -0.54 19.11
N GLN A 179 5.86 0.13 18.91
CA GLN A 179 5.74 1.58 19.05
C GLN A 179 6.08 2.05 20.45
N GLN A 180 5.61 1.34 21.47
CA GLN A 180 5.99 1.66 22.84
C GLN A 180 7.51 1.59 23.05
N LYS A 181 8.17 0.58 22.49
CA LYS A 181 9.64 0.44 22.58
C LYS A 181 10.37 1.55 21.83
N ALA A 182 9.87 1.94 20.67
CA ALA A 182 10.42 3.04 19.87
C ALA A 182 10.30 4.38 20.63
N LEU A 183 9.16 4.61 21.27
CA LEU A 183 8.92 5.80 22.11
C LEU A 183 9.84 5.85 23.31
N ASP A 184 10.03 4.74 24.01
CA ASP A 184 10.92 4.66 25.17
C ASP A 184 12.37 4.98 24.76
N ALA A 185 12.83 4.44 23.63
CA ALA A 185 14.15 4.73 23.07
C ALA A 185 14.30 6.20 22.63
N TYR A 186 13.26 6.77 21.98
CA TYR A 186 13.23 8.17 21.60
C TYR A 186 13.31 9.11 22.81
N ARG A 187 12.51 8.84 23.85
CA ARG A 187 12.47 9.64 25.10
C ARG A 187 13.76 9.55 25.92
N ALA A 188 14.51 8.45 25.80
CA ALA A 188 15.82 8.30 26.42
C ALA A 188 16.92 9.17 25.76
N GLY A 189 16.62 9.82 24.63
CA GLY A 189 17.46 10.80 23.97
C GLY A 189 18.12 10.31 22.68
N PRO A 190 18.77 11.21 21.90
CA PRO A 190 19.24 10.91 20.54
C PRO A 190 20.18 9.71 20.43
N ALA A 191 21.11 9.55 21.37
CA ALA A 191 22.07 8.44 21.35
C ALA A 191 21.39 7.08 21.62
N ALA A 192 20.44 7.03 22.55
CA ALA A 192 19.67 5.83 22.86
C ALA A 192 18.75 5.45 21.69
N ASN A 193 18.09 6.44 21.08
CA ASN A 193 17.26 6.23 19.89
C ASN A 193 18.08 5.67 18.72
N MET A 194 19.24 6.26 18.42
CA MET A 194 20.15 5.77 17.38
C MET A 194 20.61 4.35 17.66
N ALA A 195 21.04 4.04 18.88
CA ALA A 195 21.45 2.68 19.26
C ALA A 195 20.30 1.67 19.12
N TRP A 196 19.08 2.06 19.50
CA TRP A 196 17.89 1.23 19.32
C TRP A 196 17.61 0.96 17.84
N LEU A 197 17.60 2.00 16.99
CA LEU A 197 17.42 1.87 15.54
C LEU A 197 18.47 0.96 14.89
N HIS A 198 19.74 1.07 15.30
CA HIS A 198 20.81 0.23 14.78
C HIS A 198 20.66 -1.24 15.23
N SER A 199 20.11 -1.50 16.41
CA SER A 199 19.93 -2.88 16.90
C SER A 199 18.92 -3.70 16.09
N HIS A 200 18.09 -3.06 15.27
CA HIS A 200 17.12 -3.72 14.38
C HIS A 200 17.72 -4.09 13.02
N VAL A 201 18.92 -3.61 12.69
CA VAL A 201 19.60 -3.94 11.45
C VAL A 201 20.51 -5.14 11.73
N PRO A 202 20.30 -6.31 11.10
CA PRO A 202 21.19 -7.45 11.32
C PRO A 202 22.63 -7.11 10.91
N THR A 203 23.61 -7.67 11.62
CA THR A 203 25.04 -7.34 11.41
C THR A 203 25.50 -7.50 9.96
N GLY A 204 24.97 -8.49 9.23
CA GLY A 204 25.29 -8.68 7.81
C GLY A 204 24.85 -7.50 6.93
N TRP A 205 23.73 -6.86 7.25
CA TRP A 205 23.26 -5.64 6.55
C TRP A 205 24.00 -4.39 7.02
N MET A 206 24.34 -4.30 8.31
CA MET A 206 25.16 -3.19 8.83
C MET A 206 26.53 -3.12 8.14
N GLN A 207 27.09 -4.27 7.75
CA GLN A 207 28.40 -4.34 7.10
C GLN A 207 28.31 -4.44 5.58
N LEU A 208 27.10 -4.47 5.01
CA LEU A 208 26.93 -4.60 3.58
C LEU A 208 27.38 -3.31 2.89
N PRO A 209 28.50 -3.33 2.15
CA PRO A 209 28.92 -2.17 1.39
C PRO A 209 27.91 -1.94 0.27
N ASN A 210 27.64 -0.67 -0.05
CA ASN A 210 26.71 -0.36 -1.12
C ASN A 210 27.29 -0.84 -2.47
N PRO A 211 26.62 -1.78 -3.17
CA PRO A 211 27.10 -2.29 -4.45
C PRO A 211 26.91 -1.31 -5.61
N TYR A 212 26.16 -0.21 -5.41
CA TYR A 212 25.84 0.79 -6.42
C TYR A 212 26.60 2.11 -6.18
N PRO A 213 27.39 2.60 -7.16
CA PRO A 213 28.20 3.80 -6.99
C PRO A 213 27.34 5.06 -6.83
N ALA A 214 27.76 5.97 -5.96
CA ALA A 214 27.11 7.26 -5.70
C ALA A 214 27.42 8.30 -6.79
N THR A 215 27.22 7.93 -8.06
CA THR A 215 27.40 8.84 -9.21
C THR A 215 26.40 10.00 -9.17
N GLU A 216 26.70 11.11 -9.86
CA GLU A 216 25.76 12.24 -9.98
C GLU A 216 24.37 11.80 -10.50
N ALA A 217 24.34 10.86 -11.44
CA ALA A 217 23.09 10.30 -11.95
C ALA A 217 22.32 9.51 -10.88
N ALA A 218 23.01 8.67 -10.09
CA ALA A 218 22.41 7.93 -8.97
C ALA A 218 21.86 8.87 -7.90
N LEU A 219 22.62 9.92 -7.55
CA LEU A 219 22.19 10.93 -6.58
C LEU A 219 20.95 11.70 -7.06
N LYS A 220 20.86 12.06 -8.35
CA LYS A 220 19.64 12.69 -8.92
C LYS A 220 18.43 11.77 -8.91
N ARG A 221 18.61 10.46 -9.17
CA ARG A 221 17.51 9.48 -9.03
C ARG A 221 17.09 9.33 -7.57
N GLY A 222 18.05 9.26 -6.65
CA GLY A 222 17.82 9.21 -5.21
C GLY A 222 17.10 10.45 -4.68
N GLU A 223 17.45 11.63 -5.18
CA GLU A 223 16.77 12.89 -4.87
C GLU A 223 15.30 12.84 -5.30
N ALA A 224 15.01 12.44 -6.54
CA ALA A 224 13.64 12.33 -7.04
C ALA A 224 12.79 11.36 -6.18
N ILE A 225 13.37 10.22 -5.78
CA ILE A 225 12.73 9.25 -4.88
C ILE A 225 12.51 9.88 -3.50
N TYR A 226 13.50 10.58 -2.95
CA TYR A 226 13.38 11.25 -1.65
C TYR A 226 12.25 12.28 -1.64
N LEU A 227 12.15 13.10 -2.69
CA LEU A 227 11.09 14.09 -2.85
C LEU A 227 9.72 13.44 -3.00
N HIS A 228 9.63 12.26 -3.60
CA HIS A 228 8.35 11.56 -3.79
C HIS A 228 7.90 10.73 -2.58
N PHE A 229 8.82 10.15 -1.80
CA PHE A 229 8.49 9.18 -0.76
C PHE A 229 8.87 9.60 0.66
N CYS A 230 9.89 10.44 0.83
CA CYS A 230 10.56 10.62 2.13
C CYS A 230 10.38 12.03 2.71
N ILE A 231 10.37 13.07 1.87
CA ILE A 231 10.40 14.48 2.29
C ILE A 231 9.22 14.87 3.20
N GLY A 232 8.05 14.26 3.00
CA GLY A 232 6.85 14.57 3.78
C GLY A 232 7.02 14.31 5.29
N CYS A 233 7.84 13.31 5.65
CA CYS A 233 8.19 13.00 7.03
C CYS A 233 9.56 13.58 7.41
N HIS A 234 10.59 13.38 6.56
CA HIS A 234 11.98 13.68 6.93
C HIS A 234 12.41 15.14 6.69
N GLY A 235 11.62 15.94 5.95
CA GLY A 235 11.90 17.35 5.66
C GLY A 235 12.98 17.55 4.58
N PRO A 236 13.13 18.77 4.03
CA PRO A 236 14.08 19.03 2.94
C PRO A 236 15.55 18.98 3.38
N VAL A 237 15.82 19.05 4.68
CA VAL A 237 17.18 19.06 5.26
C VAL A 237 17.49 17.79 6.06
N GLY A 238 16.60 16.79 6.03
CA GLY A 238 16.80 15.51 6.72
C GLY A 238 16.78 15.60 8.26
N ASP A 239 16.16 16.63 8.82
CA ASP A 239 16.10 16.87 10.27
C ASP A 239 14.91 16.18 10.96
N GLY A 240 14.07 15.49 10.19
CA GLY A 240 12.87 14.82 10.71
C GLY A 240 11.70 15.77 10.97
N GLN A 241 11.78 17.02 10.51
CA GLN A 241 10.75 18.05 10.72
C GLN A 241 9.89 18.29 9.46
N GLY A 242 9.63 17.22 8.69
CA GLY A 242 8.70 17.30 7.57
C GLY A 242 7.27 17.65 8.03
N PRO A 243 6.38 18.06 7.10
CA PRO A 243 5.02 18.48 7.44
C PRO A 243 4.19 17.41 8.19
N ALA A 244 4.50 16.13 8.01
CA ALA A 244 3.86 15.03 8.74
C ALA A 244 4.29 14.96 10.22
N ALA A 245 5.50 15.41 10.57
CA ALA A 245 6.20 15.08 11.81
C ALA A 245 5.38 15.35 13.09
N ARG A 246 4.56 16.42 13.09
CA ARG A 246 3.69 16.79 14.22
C ARG A 246 2.58 15.77 14.52
N LEU A 247 2.31 14.84 13.62
CA LEU A 247 1.27 13.82 13.72
C LEU A 247 1.87 12.41 13.93
N LEU A 248 3.19 12.28 13.98
CA LEU A 248 3.89 11.00 14.10
C LEU A 248 4.49 10.84 15.50
N ASP A 249 4.38 9.64 16.07
CA ASP A 249 4.88 9.36 17.41
C ASP A 249 5.49 7.93 17.45
N PRO A 250 6.83 7.78 17.53
CA PRO A 250 7.84 8.85 17.62
C PRO A 250 7.99 9.64 16.31
N PRO A 251 8.51 10.89 16.37
CA PRO A 251 8.82 11.63 15.16
C PRO A 251 9.98 10.99 14.38
N PRO A 252 10.11 11.28 13.07
CA PRO A 252 11.17 10.74 12.23
C PRO A 252 12.56 11.07 12.79
N PHE A 253 13.49 10.13 12.64
CA PHE A 253 14.86 10.32 13.10
C PHE A 253 15.56 11.47 12.36
N ASN A 254 16.25 12.32 13.10
CA ASN A 254 17.05 13.42 12.54
C ASN A 254 18.39 12.87 12.04
N PHE A 255 18.56 12.79 10.72
CA PHE A 255 19.75 12.23 10.09
C PHE A 255 21.03 13.02 10.40
N THR A 256 20.93 14.31 10.77
CA THR A 256 22.10 15.13 11.11
C THR A 256 22.86 14.61 12.34
N PHE A 257 22.22 13.81 13.20
CA PHE A 257 22.90 13.13 14.30
C PHE A 257 23.91 12.08 13.83
N LEU A 258 23.79 11.59 12.60
CA LEU A 258 24.71 10.64 12.00
C LEU A 258 25.94 11.33 11.36
N ARG A 259 26.02 12.67 11.32
CA ARG A 259 27.20 13.39 10.75
C ARG A 259 28.53 13.02 11.41
N ARG A 260 28.50 12.48 12.63
CA ARG A 260 29.68 12.01 13.39
C ARG A 260 29.84 10.49 13.38
N TRP A 261 28.99 9.78 12.64
CA TRP A 261 29.06 8.33 12.49
C TRP A 261 30.21 7.97 11.54
N ASN A 262 31.10 7.09 11.99
CA ASN A 262 32.28 6.67 11.22
C ASN A 262 32.19 5.21 10.72
N GLY A 263 31.09 4.50 11.02
CA GLY A 263 30.86 3.14 10.53
C GLY A 263 30.31 3.09 9.11
N PRO A 264 30.12 1.89 8.53
CA PRO A 264 29.32 1.73 7.32
C PRO A 264 27.89 2.24 7.53
N ILE A 265 27.27 2.77 6.47
CA ILE A 265 25.98 3.46 6.53
C ILE A 265 25.03 3.03 5.41
N GLY A 266 25.55 2.64 4.24
CA GLY A 266 24.74 2.30 3.07
C GLY A 266 23.80 1.14 3.34
N GLY A 267 24.35 -0.01 3.74
CA GLY A 267 23.54 -1.21 4.03
C GLY A 267 22.55 -1.04 5.19
N MET A 268 22.87 -0.15 6.14
CA MET A 268 21.97 0.20 7.24
C MET A 268 20.74 0.97 6.73
N ILE A 269 20.96 2.07 5.98
CA ILE A 269 19.87 2.88 5.42
C ILE A 269 19.05 2.03 4.45
N TYR A 270 19.71 1.26 3.57
CA TYR A 270 19.04 0.36 2.64
C TYR A 270 18.09 -0.59 3.36
N HIS A 271 18.56 -1.25 4.42
CA HIS A 271 17.74 -2.20 5.17
C HIS A 271 16.50 -1.54 5.80
N GLN A 272 16.68 -0.36 6.38
CA GLN A 272 15.59 0.39 7.02
C GLN A 272 14.57 0.91 6.01
N VAL A 273 15.01 1.38 4.83
CA VAL A 273 14.09 1.80 3.76
C VAL A 273 13.35 0.60 3.18
N MET A 274 14.05 -0.51 2.94
CA MET A 274 13.46 -1.73 2.39
C MET A 274 12.38 -2.31 3.30
N ASN A 275 12.65 -2.43 4.61
CA ASN A 275 11.76 -3.11 5.56
C ASN A 275 10.86 -2.18 6.38
N GLY A 276 11.10 -0.87 6.32
CA GLY A 276 10.51 0.07 7.27
C GLY A 276 11.05 -0.15 8.69
N ILE A 277 10.52 0.61 9.65
CA ILE A 277 10.89 0.48 11.06
C ILE A 277 9.62 0.17 11.84
N THR A 278 9.44 -1.10 12.22
CA THR A 278 8.27 -1.55 12.99
C THR A 278 8.17 -0.77 14.30
N GLY A 279 6.98 -0.28 14.61
CA GLY A 279 6.75 0.60 15.76
C GLY A 279 6.93 2.09 15.47
N THR A 280 7.18 2.47 14.22
CA THR A 280 7.21 3.87 13.79
C THR A 280 6.29 4.07 12.59
N SER A 281 6.09 5.32 12.21
CA SER A 281 5.40 5.70 10.97
C SER A 281 6.20 5.45 9.68
N MET A 282 7.38 4.81 9.72
CA MET A 282 8.16 4.52 8.53
C MET A 282 7.75 3.17 7.90
N PRO A 283 7.00 3.18 6.77
CA PRO A 283 6.56 1.94 6.13
C PRO A 283 7.71 1.24 5.40
N ALA A 284 7.48 -0.01 5.02
CA ALA A 284 8.38 -0.73 4.12
C ALA A 284 8.21 -0.24 2.68
N PHE A 285 9.31 -0.03 1.96
CA PHE A 285 9.27 0.40 0.55
C PHE A 285 9.58 -0.73 -0.45
N LYS A 286 9.92 -1.94 0.00
CA LYS A 286 10.23 -3.08 -0.89
C LYS A 286 9.10 -3.52 -1.82
N THR A 287 7.87 -3.09 -1.55
CA THR A 287 6.69 -3.36 -2.39
C THR A 287 6.43 -2.24 -3.41
N GLU A 288 7.06 -1.09 -3.25
CA GLU A 288 6.89 0.10 -4.10
C GLU A 288 8.16 0.45 -4.90
N LEU A 289 9.35 0.05 -4.40
CA LEU A 289 10.65 0.36 -4.97
C LEU A 289 11.48 -0.92 -5.19
N GLU A 290 12.10 -0.99 -6.37
CA GLU A 290 13.13 -1.99 -6.68
C GLU A 290 14.38 -1.75 -5.83
N SER A 291 15.17 -2.82 -5.60
CA SER A 291 16.40 -2.77 -4.81
C SER A 291 17.36 -1.65 -5.23
N GLU A 292 17.62 -1.49 -6.53
CA GLU A 292 18.50 -0.43 -7.05
C GLU A 292 18.00 0.97 -6.68
N LYS A 293 16.69 1.21 -6.76
CA LYS A 293 16.07 2.50 -6.38
C LYS A 293 16.21 2.77 -4.89
N ILE A 294 16.12 1.73 -4.05
CA ILE A 294 16.37 1.84 -2.61
C ILE A 294 17.84 2.21 -2.34
N TRP A 295 18.79 1.66 -3.10
CA TRP A 295 20.20 2.06 -3.01
C TRP A 295 20.45 3.49 -3.47
N ASP A 296 19.82 3.95 -4.55
CA ASP A 296 19.93 5.33 -5.04
C ASP A 296 19.48 6.34 -3.96
N VAL A 297 18.32 6.13 -3.33
CA VAL A 297 17.85 7.01 -2.25
C VAL A 297 18.71 6.89 -0.98
N SER A 298 19.24 5.70 -0.70
CA SER A 298 20.17 5.51 0.42
C SER A 298 21.47 6.29 0.22
N ASN A 299 22.00 6.30 -1.01
CA ASN A 299 23.15 7.12 -1.40
C ASN A 299 22.85 8.61 -1.23
N TYR A 300 21.69 9.07 -1.70
CA TYR A 300 21.28 10.46 -1.53
C TYR A 300 21.21 10.86 -0.04
N ILE A 301 20.60 10.04 0.81
CA ILE A 301 20.51 10.32 2.26
C ILE A 301 21.90 10.38 2.90
N ALA A 302 22.76 9.41 2.60
CA ALA A 302 24.11 9.33 3.16
C ALA A 302 24.98 10.52 2.73
N GLU A 303 24.90 10.91 1.46
CA GLU A 303 25.68 11.99 0.88
C GLU A 303 25.25 13.37 1.42
N TYR A 304 23.95 13.65 1.43
CA TYR A 304 23.45 15.02 1.69
C TYR A 304 23.10 15.30 3.16
N PHE A 305 22.73 14.29 3.95
CA PHE A 305 22.27 14.50 5.34
C PHE A 305 23.22 13.97 6.41
N VAL A 306 24.06 13.01 6.04
CA VAL A 306 25.00 12.33 6.94
C VAL A 306 26.43 12.83 6.70
N SER A 307 27.36 12.00 6.26
CA SER A 307 28.80 12.34 6.18
C SER A 307 29.45 11.83 4.89
N GLY A 308 28.64 11.51 3.87
CA GLY A 308 29.09 10.92 2.61
C GLY A 308 28.63 9.47 2.45
N ALA A 309 28.35 9.07 1.20
CA ALA A 309 28.05 7.68 0.86
C ALA A 309 29.28 6.75 1.02
N ASP A 310 29.05 5.48 1.38
CA ASP A 310 30.08 4.45 1.49
C ASP A 310 30.16 3.53 0.25
N ALA A 311 29.50 3.91 -0.85
CA ALA A 311 29.46 3.17 -2.11
C ALA A 311 30.84 2.92 -2.75
N ASP A 312 31.81 3.78 -2.47
CA ASP A 312 33.18 3.64 -2.98
C ASP A 312 34.12 2.94 -1.97
N ARG A 313 33.61 2.50 -0.81
CA ARG A 313 34.41 1.76 0.19
C ARG A 313 34.42 0.27 -0.14
N GLY A 314 35.61 -0.31 -0.13
CA GLY A 314 35.79 -1.75 -0.31
C GLY A 314 35.18 -2.55 0.86
N PRO A 315 34.68 -3.78 0.60
CA PRO A 315 34.65 -4.46 -0.69
C PRO A 315 33.50 -3.96 -1.57
N ARG A 316 33.77 -3.66 -2.85
CA ARG A 316 32.71 -3.34 -3.82
C ARG A 316 31.91 -4.61 -4.08
N GLY A 317 30.58 -4.56 -3.94
CA GLY A 317 29.74 -5.69 -4.33
C GLY A 317 29.99 -6.06 -5.80
N ILE A 318 29.74 -7.32 -6.16
CA ILE A 318 29.85 -7.76 -7.55
C ILE A 318 28.86 -6.91 -8.37
N PRO A 319 29.32 -6.15 -9.39
CA PRO A 319 28.42 -5.37 -10.23
C PRO A 319 27.31 -6.25 -10.78
N ALA A 320 26.06 -5.76 -10.87
CA ALA A 320 24.98 -6.51 -11.51
C ALA A 320 25.30 -6.88 -12.98
N SER A 321 26.23 -6.15 -13.60
CA SER A 321 26.78 -6.40 -14.95
C SER A 321 27.98 -7.34 -14.98
N PHE A 322 28.41 -7.89 -13.84
CA PHE A 322 29.55 -8.79 -13.79
C PHE A 322 29.14 -10.15 -14.36
N GLU A 323 29.67 -10.44 -15.54
CA GLU A 323 29.67 -11.79 -16.08
C GLU A 323 31.04 -12.41 -15.75
N PRO A 324 31.10 -13.61 -15.16
CA PRO A 324 32.37 -14.29 -14.96
C PRO A 324 33.04 -14.49 -16.33
N PRO A 325 34.37 -14.34 -16.44
CA PRO A 325 35.06 -14.55 -17.71
C PRO A 325 34.73 -15.95 -18.22
N ARG A 326 34.41 -16.03 -19.51
CA ARG A 326 34.19 -17.33 -20.14
C ARG A 326 35.50 -18.12 -20.07
N PRO A 327 35.45 -19.48 -20.02
CA PRO A 327 36.65 -20.31 -19.86
C PRO A 327 37.75 -20.05 -20.91
N ASP A 328 37.39 -19.45 -22.04
CA ASP A 328 38.23 -19.12 -23.19
C ASP A 328 38.68 -17.65 -23.26
N GLU A 329 38.25 -16.77 -22.35
CA GLU A 329 38.65 -15.36 -22.35
C GLU A 329 39.91 -15.10 -21.49
N PRO A 330 40.92 -14.39 -22.03
CA PRO A 330 42.10 -14.03 -21.26
C PRO A 330 41.73 -12.99 -20.19
N THR A 331 42.20 -13.22 -18.95
CA THR A 331 41.97 -12.30 -17.83
C THR A 331 42.51 -10.89 -18.14
N PRO A 332 41.70 -9.83 -17.95
CA PRO A 332 42.17 -8.46 -18.15
C PRO A 332 43.31 -8.15 -17.17
N LYS A 333 44.40 -7.57 -17.67
CA LYS A 333 45.49 -7.09 -16.82
C LYS A 333 45.02 -5.85 -16.05
N GLU A 334 45.06 -5.92 -14.72
CA GLU A 334 44.85 -4.77 -13.84
C GLU A 334 45.89 -3.68 -14.16
N LYS A 335 45.44 -2.44 -14.25
CA LYS A 335 46.27 -1.23 -14.41
C LYS A 335 46.45 -0.53 -13.08
#